data_AF-A0A3N4EL71-F1
#
_entry.id   AF-A0A3N4EL71-F1
#
_cell.length_a   1.000
_cell.length_b   1.000
_cell.length_c   1.000
_cell.angle_alpha   90.00
_cell.angle_beta   90.00
_cell.angle_gamma   90.00
#
_symmetry.space_group_name_H-M   'P 1'
#
loop_
_entity.id
_entity.type
_entity.pdbx_description
1 polymer ?
#
loop_
_entity_poly.entity_id
_entity_poly.type
_entity_poly.pdbx_seq_one_letter_code
_entity_poly.pdbx_strand_id
1 'polypeptide(L)'
;MQSRERMFHAVSFELIAMAFIVPISAIVMKQNSADMLLVSFALSVFAVLWNYVYNLWFDRLFGAERLARTMFIRGVHVCGFEGGMLIITIPSVSWYLGLTLVDTLMLEAGLLAFLFIYTFIFNWLYDVYQPYQKWFANLAH
;
A
#
# COMPACT_ATOMS: atom_id res chain seq x y z
N MET A 1 -20.69 -3.99 -8.67
CA MET A 1 -19.42 -3.81 -9.39
C MET A 1 -18.90 -5.17 -9.83
N GLN A 2 -19.14 -5.55 -11.08
CA GLN A 2 -18.58 -6.74 -11.76
C GLN A 2 -17.09 -6.92 -11.41
N SER A 3 -16.71 -8.07 -10.85
CA SER A 3 -15.36 -8.52 -10.49
C SER A 3 -14.23 -8.15 -11.48
N ARG A 4 -14.51 -7.99 -12.78
CA ARG A 4 -13.58 -7.49 -13.80
C ARG A 4 -13.22 -6.00 -13.65
N GLU A 5 -14.16 -5.13 -13.26
CA GLU A 5 -13.85 -3.72 -12.93
C GLU A 5 -12.80 -3.59 -11.85
N ARG A 6 -13.04 -4.35 -10.78
CA ARG A 6 -12.29 -4.24 -9.55
C ARG A 6 -10.87 -4.65 -9.80
N MET A 7 -10.68 -5.69 -10.63
CA MET A 7 -9.37 -6.13 -11.05
C MET A 7 -8.69 -5.10 -11.95
N PHE A 8 -9.38 -4.56 -12.97
CA PHE A 8 -8.79 -3.52 -13.82
C PHE A 8 -8.37 -2.28 -13.01
N HIS A 9 -9.26 -1.73 -12.18
CA HIS A 9 -8.95 -0.68 -11.21
C HIS A 9 -7.75 -0.99 -10.30
N ALA A 10 -7.72 -2.17 -9.65
CA ALA A 10 -6.62 -2.51 -8.76
C ALA A 10 -5.29 -2.61 -9.52
N VAL A 11 -5.30 -3.19 -10.73
CA VAL A 11 -4.06 -3.37 -11.50
C VAL A 11 -3.57 -2.04 -12.08
N SER A 12 -4.47 -1.20 -12.60
CA SER A 12 -4.12 0.14 -13.11
C SER A 12 -3.59 1.04 -12.00
N PHE A 13 -4.26 1.06 -10.85
CA PHE A 13 -3.81 1.73 -9.64
C PHE A 13 -2.36 1.34 -9.29
N GLU A 14 -2.06 0.04 -9.26
CA GLU A 14 -0.75 -0.43 -8.82
C GLU A 14 0.36 -0.12 -9.83
N LEU A 15 0.07 -0.27 -11.14
CA LEU A 15 1.03 0.03 -12.21
C LEU A 15 1.42 1.50 -12.25
N ILE A 16 0.44 2.40 -12.13
CA ILE A 16 0.70 3.84 -12.17
C ILE A 16 1.49 4.27 -10.93
N ALA A 17 1.08 3.85 -9.73
CA ALA A 17 1.85 4.05 -8.51
C ALA A 17 3.31 3.58 -8.68
N MET A 18 3.53 2.37 -9.19
CA MET A 18 4.91 1.88 -9.37
C MET A 18 5.69 2.68 -10.42
N ALA A 19 5.04 3.12 -11.51
CA ALA A 19 5.71 3.92 -12.53
C ALA A 19 6.24 5.26 -12.00
N PHE A 20 5.60 5.86 -10.98
CA PHE A 20 6.10 7.05 -10.30
C PHE A 20 7.04 6.74 -9.14
N ILE A 21 6.72 5.75 -8.30
CA ILE A 21 7.47 5.52 -7.07
C ILE A 21 8.90 5.09 -7.38
N VAL A 22 9.05 4.11 -8.27
CA VAL A 22 10.34 3.50 -8.64
C VAL A 22 11.36 4.52 -9.16
N PRO A 23 11.06 5.39 -10.15
CA PRO A 23 12.04 6.37 -10.60
C PRO A 23 12.31 7.46 -9.57
N ILE A 24 11.28 7.99 -8.90
CA ILE A 24 11.46 9.00 -7.84
C ILE A 24 12.36 8.46 -6.72
N SER A 25 12.01 7.32 -6.11
CA SER A 25 12.83 6.65 -5.10
C SER A 25 14.25 6.36 -5.59
N ALA A 26 14.43 5.94 -6.85
CA ALA A 26 15.77 5.64 -7.38
C ALA A 26 16.66 6.88 -7.47
N ILE A 27 16.08 8.02 -7.87
CA ILE A 27 16.79 9.30 -7.95
C ILE A 27 17.12 9.80 -6.55
N VAL A 28 16.13 9.80 -5.63
CA VAL A 28 16.33 10.29 -4.26
C VAL A 28 17.37 9.47 -3.52
N MET A 29 17.37 8.14 -3.70
CA MET A 29 18.23 7.24 -2.94
C MET A 29 19.55 6.94 -3.65
N LYS A 30 19.76 7.49 -4.86
CA LYS A 30 20.90 7.20 -5.75
C LYS A 30 21.13 5.70 -5.96
N GLN A 31 20.04 4.95 -6.17
CA GLN A 31 20.05 3.49 -6.36
C GLN A 31 19.59 3.11 -7.77
N ASN A 32 19.91 1.90 -8.22
CA ASN A 32 19.42 1.41 -9.51
C ASN A 32 17.89 1.23 -9.48
N SER A 33 17.22 1.63 -10.57
CA SER A 33 15.78 1.49 -10.75
C SER A 33 15.31 0.02 -10.68
N ALA A 34 16.09 -0.96 -11.16
CA ALA A 34 15.78 -2.38 -10.98
C ALA A 34 15.71 -2.80 -9.49
N ASP A 35 16.68 -2.42 -8.66
CA ASP A 35 16.66 -2.72 -7.22
C ASP A 35 15.47 -2.03 -6.51
N MET A 36 15.12 -0.79 -6.89
CA MET A 36 13.95 -0.11 -6.32
C MET A 36 12.65 -0.81 -6.71
N LEU A 37 12.47 -1.15 -7.99
CA LEU A 37 11.36 -2.00 -8.47
C LEU A 37 11.23 -3.28 -7.65
N LEU A 38 12.33 -4.01 -7.43
CA LEU A 38 12.31 -5.25 -6.65
C LEU A 38 11.89 -5.00 -5.20
N VAL A 39 12.40 -3.93 -4.57
CA VAL A 39 12.06 -3.58 -3.19
C VAL A 39 10.60 -3.17 -3.09
N SER A 40 10.12 -2.23 -3.92
CA SER A 40 8.72 -1.81 -3.96
C SER A 40 7.77 -3.01 -4.17
N PHE A 41 8.06 -3.89 -5.14
CA PHE A 41 7.32 -5.14 -5.34
C PHE A 41 7.34 -6.06 -4.11
N ALA A 42 8.51 -6.32 -3.51
CA ALA A 42 8.59 -7.16 -2.31
C ALA A 42 7.84 -6.55 -1.12
N LEU A 43 7.87 -5.21 -0.97
CA LEU A 43 7.19 -4.50 0.11
C LEU A 43 5.68 -4.57 -0.07
N SER A 44 5.14 -4.29 -1.25
CA SER A 44 3.72 -4.55 -1.56
C SER A 44 3.27 -5.97 -1.18
N VAL A 45 3.97 -7.02 -1.65
CA VAL A 45 3.61 -8.42 -1.32
C VAL A 45 3.68 -8.64 0.19
N PHE A 46 4.74 -8.16 0.82
CA PHE A 46 4.91 -8.24 2.26
C PHE A 46 3.78 -7.52 3.00
N ALA A 47 3.30 -6.36 2.50
CA ALA A 47 2.25 -5.59 3.14
C ALA A 47 0.92 -6.37 3.16
N VAL A 48 0.52 -6.95 2.03
CA VAL A 48 -0.66 -7.81 1.93
C VAL A 48 -0.54 -9.01 2.86
N LEU A 49 0.61 -9.71 2.86
CA LEU A 49 0.83 -10.84 3.76
C LEU A 49 0.78 -10.39 5.23
N TRP A 50 1.38 -9.25 5.56
CA TRP A 50 1.45 -8.75 6.93
C TRP A 50 0.07 -8.33 7.44
N ASN A 51 -0.70 -7.57 6.65
CA ASN A 51 -2.15 -7.37 6.84
C ASN A 51 -2.89 -8.65 7.23
N TYR A 52 -2.85 -9.70 6.41
CA TYR A 52 -3.49 -10.98 6.72
C TYR A 52 -2.95 -11.61 8.03
N VAL A 53 -1.63 -11.69 8.23
CA VAL A 53 -1.06 -12.33 9.44
C VAL A 53 -1.41 -11.55 10.71
N TYR A 54 -1.33 -10.22 10.67
CA TYR A 54 -1.61 -9.36 11.81
C TYR A 54 -3.10 -9.40 12.15
N ASN A 55 -3.99 -9.24 11.15
CA ASN A 55 -5.43 -9.42 11.37
C ASN A 55 -5.75 -10.78 12.01
N LEU A 56 -5.14 -11.90 11.59
CA LEU A 56 -5.40 -13.20 12.22
C LEU A 56 -4.91 -13.26 13.67
N TRP A 57 -3.69 -12.79 13.93
CA TRP A 57 -3.13 -12.73 15.28
C TRP A 57 -3.97 -11.85 16.19
N PHE A 58 -4.46 -10.74 15.67
CA PHE A 58 -5.25 -9.78 16.42
C PHE A 58 -6.67 -10.27 16.70
N ASP A 59 -7.32 -10.89 15.71
CA ASP A 59 -8.60 -11.57 15.86
C ASP A 59 -8.52 -12.73 16.86
N ARG A 60 -7.40 -13.47 16.97
CA ARG A 60 -7.25 -14.52 18.02
C ARG A 60 -7.17 -13.95 19.43
N LEU A 61 -6.54 -12.78 19.63
CA LEU A 61 -6.37 -12.19 20.97
C LEU A 61 -7.61 -11.45 21.47
N PHE A 62 -8.37 -10.80 20.57
CA PHE A 62 -9.45 -9.87 20.95
C PHE A 62 -10.84 -10.27 20.42
N GLY A 63 -11.01 -11.49 19.92
CA GLY A 63 -12.26 -12.00 19.33
C GLY A 63 -12.56 -11.44 17.94
N ALA A 64 -13.40 -12.16 17.19
CA ALA A 64 -13.78 -11.83 15.80
C ALA A 64 -14.75 -10.64 15.67
N GLU A 65 -15.27 -10.13 16.79
CA GLU A 65 -16.24 -9.02 16.80
C GLU A 65 -15.52 -7.67 16.67
N ARG A 66 -15.44 -7.18 15.43
CA ARG A 66 -14.78 -5.91 15.10
C ARG A 66 -15.57 -4.67 15.55
N LEU A 67 -16.87 -4.81 15.76
CA LEU A 67 -17.82 -3.71 16.07
C LEU A 67 -17.93 -3.40 17.57
N ALA A 68 -17.52 -4.29 18.47
CA ALA A 68 -17.57 -4.09 19.93
C ALA A 68 -16.27 -3.48 20.50
N ARG A 69 -15.35 -3.04 19.64
CA ARG A 69 -14.00 -2.62 20.05
C ARG A 69 -13.99 -1.14 20.37
N THR A 70 -13.57 -0.81 21.60
CA THR A 70 -13.39 0.55 22.08
C THR A 70 -12.34 1.29 21.24
N MET A 71 -12.50 2.60 21.02
CA MET A 71 -11.55 3.49 20.32
C MET A 71 -10.07 3.23 20.73
N PHE A 72 -9.81 2.96 22.01
CA PHE A 72 -8.49 2.55 22.53
C PHE A 72 -7.91 1.29 21.85
N ILE A 73 -8.68 0.20 21.72
CA ILE A 73 -8.23 -1.05 21.06
C ILE A 73 -7.93 -0.80 19.57
N ARG A 74 -8.68 0.10 18.91
CA ARG A 74 -8.39 0.48 17.51
C ARG A 74 -7.06 1.22 17.38
N GLY A 75 -6.78 2.16 18.29
CA GLY A 75 -5.49 2.85 18.32
C GLY A 75 -4.33 1.88 18.52
N VAL A 76 -4.35 1.04 19.57
CA VAL A 76 -3.34 -0.03 19.76
C VAL A 76 -3.19 -0.93 18.54
N HIS A 77 -4.27 -1.30 17.84
CA HIS A 77 -4.21 -2.11 16.63
C HIS A 77 -3.46 -1.41 15.50
N VAL A 78 -3.77 -0.13 15.26
CA VAL A 78 -3.13 0.61 14.17
C VAL A 78 -1.67 0.85 14.50
N CYS A 79 -1.36 1.35 15.70
CA CYS A 79 0.00 1.56 16.16
C CYS A 79 0.83 0.27 16.19
N GLY A 80 0.35 -0.86 16.71
CA GLY A 80 1.01 -2.17 16.59
C GLY A 80 1.11 -2.71 15.15
N PHE A 81 0.15 -2.45 14.26
CA PHE A 81 0.19 -2.89 12.85
C PHE A 81 1.31 -2.17 12.10
N GLU A 82 1.24 -0.84 12.09
CA GLU A 82 2.22 0.06 11.49
C GLU A 82 3.59 -0.12 12.14
N GLY A 83 3.70 -0.03 13.47
CA GLY A 83 4.94 -0.22 14.23
C GLY A 83 5.64 -1.55 13.95
N GLY A 84 4.98 -2.70 14.15
CA GLY A 84 5.50 -4.02 13.77
C GLY A 84 5.97 -4.12 12.31
N MET A 85 5.19 -3.60 11.34
CA MET A 85 5.61 -3.54 9.94
C MET A 85 6.95 -2.78 9.81
N LEU A 86 7.00 -1.54 10.31
CA LEU A 86 8.18 -0.67 10.26
C LEU A 86 9.44 -1.32 10.87
N ILE A 87 9.33 -1.97 12.04
CA ILE A 87 10.44 -2.68 12.68
C ILE A 87 11.00 -3.79 11.78
N ILE A 88 10.17 -4.47 10.99
CA ILE A 88 10.65 -5.50 10.08
C ILE A 88 11.17 -4.88 8.78
N THR A 89 10.39 -3.99 8.16
CA THR A 89 10.66 -3.50 6.80
C THR A 89 11.89 -2.61 6.73
N ILE A 90 12.07 -1.71 7.72
CA ILE A 90 13.19 -0.77 7.74
C ILE A 90 14.53 -1.52 7.78
N PRO A 91 14.84 -2.39 8.76
CA PRO A 91 16.12 -3.08 8.75
C PRO A 91 16.30 -4.00 7.54
N SER A 92 15.27 -4.73 7.09
CA SER A 92 15.39 -5.58 5.89
C SER A 92 15.71 -4.77 4.62
N VAL A 93 15.09 -3.60 4.43
CA VAL A 93 15.33 -2.76 3.25
C VAL A 93 16.68 -2.06 3.32
N SER A 94 17.00 -1.46 4.48
CA SER A 94 18.31 -0.89 4.80
C SER A 94 19.45 -1.88 4.53
N TRP A 95 19.31 -3.14 4.97
CA TRP A 95 20.30 -4.19 4.71
C TRP A 95 20.44 -4.52 3.22
N TYR A 96 19.32 -4.63 2.49
CA TYR A 96 19.36 -4.98 1.06
C TYR A 96 19.93 -3.86 0.18
N LEU A 97 19.56 -2.60 0.43
CA LEU A 97 20.01 -1.44 -0.37
C LEU A 97 21.31 -0.82 0.13
N GLY A 98 21.90 -1.36 1.20
CA GLY A 98 23.03 -0.73 1.91
C GLY A 98 22.74 0.71 2.35
N LEU A 99 21.49 1.07 2.64
CA LEU A 99 21.12 2.41 3.11
C LEU A 99 21.30 2.51 4.64
N THR A 100 21.30 3.72 5.19
CA THR A 100 21.15 3.91 6.64
C THR A 100 19.69 3.70 7.06
N LEU A 101 19.47 3.46 8.37
CA LEU A 101 18.11 3.32 8.92
C LEU A 101 17.25 4.57 8.70
N VAL A 102 17.87 5.76 8.81
CA VAL A 102 17.19 7.05 8.58
C VAL A 102 16.78 7.20 7.11
N ASP A 103 17.67 6.90 6.16
CA ASP A 103 17.34 6.95 4.73
C ASP A 103 16.18 6.00 4.38
N THR A 104 16.18 4.79 4.95
CA THR A 104 15.07 3.84 4.73
C THR A 104 13.77 4.32 5.37
N LEU A 105 13.85 4.98 6.55
CA LEU A 105 12.69 5.60 7.18
C LEU A 105 12.10 6.73 6.32
N MET A 106 12.95 7.63 5.81
CA MET A 106 12.54 8.66 4.85
C MET A 106 11.93 8.07 3.58
N LEU A 107 12.50 6.98 3.03
CA LEU A 107 11.94 6.26 1.88
C LEU A 107 10.53 5.76 2.19
N GLU A 108 10.31 5.13 3.34
CA GLU A 108 8.99 4.65 3.75
C GLU A 108 8.01 5.80 3.97
N ALA A 109 8.47 6.90 4.56
CA ALA A 109 7.57 8.01 4.85
C ALA A 109 7.12 8.69 3.55
N GLY A 110 8.07 8.99 2.66
CA GLY A 110 7.85 9.41 1.27
C GLY A 110 6.88 8.48 0.52
N LEU A 111 7.14 7.16 0.48
CA LEU A 111 6.20 6.16 -0.07
C LEU A 111 4.80 6.27 0.54
N LEU A 112 4.65 6.30 1.86
CA LEU A 112 3.33 6.39 2.49
C LEU A 112 2.63 7.72 2.15
N ALA A 113 3.37 8.83 2.11
CA ALA A 113 2.81 10.14 1.80
C ALA A 113 2.34 10.21 0.34
N PHE A 114 3.19 9.79 -0.60
CA PHE A 114 2.84 9.57 -1.99
C PHE A 114 1.61 8.66 -2.14
N LEU A 115 1.55 7.49 -1.50
CA LEU A 115 0.38 6.60 -1.61
C LEU A 115 -0.87 7.28 -1.08
N PHE A 116 -0.78 8.02 0.02
CA PHE A 116 -1.92 8.71 0.60
C PHE A 116 -2.52 9.75 -0.38
N ILE A 117 -1.68 10.60 -0.97
CA ILE A 117 -2.11 11.62 -1.94
C ILE A 117 -2.62 10.93 -3.22
N TYR A 118 -1.82 10.04 -3.81
CA TYR A 118 -2.19 9.25 -4.99
C TYR A 118 -3.51 8.50 -4.81
N THR A 119 -3.76 7.84 -3.67
CA THR A 119 -5.02 7.11 -3.44
C THR A 119 -6.21 8.04 -3.40
N PHE A 120 -6.09 9.17 -2.70
CA PHE A 120 -7.09 10.22 -2.72
C PHE A 120 -7.37 10.76 -4.14
N ILE A 121 -6.35 11.19 -4.91
CA ILE A 121 -6.53 11.66 -6.31
C ILE A 121 -7.15 10.59 -7.20
N PHE A 122 -6.56 9.39 -7.26
CA PHE A 122 -7.08 8.26 -8.03
C PHE A 122 -8.53 7.94 -7.68
N ASN A 123 -8.89 7.86 -6.40
CA ASN A 123 -10.28 7.58 -6.00
C ASN A 123 -11.21 8.72 -6.44
N TRP A 124 -10.78 9.98 -6.29
CA TRP A 124 -11.56 11.14 -6.73
C TRP A 124 -11.77 11.14 -8.26
N LEU A 125 -10.71 11.06 -9.07
CA LEU A 125 -10.83 10.88 -10.53
C LEU A 125 -11.72 9.69 -10.91
N TYR A 126 -11.65 8.56 -10.21
CA TYR A 126 -12.51 7.40 -10.52
C TYR A 126 -13.99 7.68 -10.27
N ASP A 127 -14.29 8.40 -9.19
CA ASP A 127 -15.65 8.86 -8.87
C ASP A 127 -16.15 9.97 -9.80
N VAL A 128 -15.28 10.85 -10.33
CA VAL A 128 -15.69 11.95 -11.21
C VAL A 128 -15.91 11.48 -12.64
N TYR A 129 -14.96 10.74 -13.20
CA TYR A 129 -15.07 10.28 -14.58
C TYR A 129 -16.09 9.16 -14.78
N GLN A 130 -16.52 8.44 -13.71
CA GLN A 130 -17.33 7.19 -13.78
C GLN A 130 -17.20 6.43 -15.12
N PRO A 131 -15.98 6.02 -15.53
CA PRO A 131 -15.74 5.55 -16.89
C PRO A 131 -16.53 4.26 -17.20
N TYR A 132 -17.02 3.56 -16.19
CA TYR A 132 -17.90 2.39 -16.35
C TYR A 132 -19.31 2.75 -16.84
N GLN A 133 -19.88 3.93 -16.56
CA GLN A 133 -21.17 4.29 -17.17
C GLN A 133 -21.09 4.33 -18.71
N LYS A 134 -19.98 4.76 -19.33
CA LYS A 134 -19.86 4.78 -20.81
C LYS A 134 -19.64 3.39 -21.43
N TRP A 135 -18.87 2.51 -20.80
CA TRP A 135 -18.68 1.13 -21.28
C TRP A 135 -19.89 0.21 -21.02
N PHE A 136 -20.69 0.41 -19.96
CA PHE A 136 -21.90 -0.39 -19.69
C PHE A 136 -23.18 0.20 -20.28
N ALA A 137 -23.17 1.46 -20.70
CA ALA A 137 -24.29 1.98 -21.48
C ALA A 137 -24.35 1.36 -22.90
N ASN A 138 -23.22 0.94 -23.48
CA ASN A 138 -23.21 0.30 -24.82
C ASN A 138 -23.48 -1.21 -24.83
N LEU A 139 -23.59 -1.90 -23.68
CA LEU A 139 -24.00 -3.31 -23.62
C LEU A 139 -25.52 -3.49 -23.35
N ALA A 140 -26.25 -2.40 -23.13
CA ALA A 140 -27.72 -2.41 -22.96
C ALA A 140 -28.53 -2.07 -24.24
N HIS A 141 -27.89 -1.96 -25.41
CA HIS A 141 -28.58 -1.97 -26.71
C HIS A 141 -28.40 -3.26 -27.50
#